data_AF-A0A2C5V813-F1
#
_entry.id   AF-A0A2C5V813-F1
#
_cell.length_a   1.000
_cell.length_b   1.000
_cell.length_c   1.000
_cell.angle_alpha   90.00
_cell.angle_beta   90.00
_cell.angle_gamma   90.00
#
_symmetry.space_group_name_H-M   'P 1'
#
loop_
_entity.id
_entity.type
_entity.pdbx_description
1 polymer ?
#
loop_
_entity_poly.entity_id
_entity_poly.type
_entity_poly.pdbx_seq_one_letter_code
_entity_poly.pdbx_strand_id
1 'polypeptide(L)' 'MNRINPQKLLLSKWTAAHPQNREKHFLVTELFRDEEGTVLEIELQAVLTKRAERLDWQTLKNNDHWLLGWQ' A
#
# COMPACT_ATOMS: atom_id res chain seq x y z
N MET A 1 2.19 14.33 0.01
CA MET A 1 1.93 13.55 1.24
C MET A 1 0.47 13.16 1.29
N ASN A 2 0.16 11.88 1.08
CA ASN A 2 -1.21 11.38 1.15
C ASN A 2 -1.73 11.46 2.60
N ARG A 3 -2.93 12.03 2.78
CA ARG A 3 -3.63 12.00 4.07
C ARG A 3 -4.41 10.69 4.16
N ILE A 4 -3.85 9.72 4.85
CA ILE A 4 -4.41 8.38 5.00
C ILE A 4 -4.75 8.06 6.46
N ASN A 5 -5.84 7.32 6.66
CA ASN A 5 -6.15 6.68 7.91
C ASN A 5 -5.66 5.23 7.85
N PRO A 6 -4.67 4.82 8.67
CA PRO A 6 -4.10 3.48 8.60
C PRO A 6 -5.14 2.37 8.82
N GLN A 7 -6.18 2.60 9.62
CA GLN A 7 -7.24 1.62 9.87
C GLN A 7 -8.11 1.34 8.64
N LYS A 8 -8.09 2.22 7.64
CA LYS A 8 -8.87 2.10 6.39
C LYS A 8 -8.02 1.68 5.19
N LEU A 9 -6.82 1.15 5.44
CA LEU A 9 -5.91 0.76 4.36
C LEU A 9 -6.29 -0.57 3.72
N LEU A 10 -6.99 -1.48 4.41
CA LEU A 10 -7.38 -2.76 3.83
C LEU A 10 -8.21 -2.56 2.55
N LEU A 11 -7.84 -3.23 1.46
CA LEU A 11 -8.42 -3.10 0.11
C LEU A 11 -8.31 -1.69 -0.53
N SER A 12 -7.48 -0.81 0.04
CA SER A 12 -7.15 0.47 -0.60
C SER A 12 -6.30 0.24 -1.85
N LYS A 13 -6.52 1.09 -2.85
CA LYS A 13 -5.94 0.98 -4.19
C LYS A 13 -4.82 2.00 -4.34
N TRP A 14 -3.73 1.58 -4.96
CA TRP A 14 -2.53 2.40 -5.11
C TRP A 14 -1.93 2.25 -6.51
N THR A 15 -1.40 3.33 -7.04
CA THR A 15 -0.58 3.35 -8.25
C THR A 15 0.86 3.67 -7.85
N ALA A 16 1.83 2.88 -8.31
CA ALA A 16 3.24 3.21 -8.19
C ALA A 16 3.56 4.43 -9.07
N ALA A 17 4.17 5.47 -8.48
CA ALA A 17 4.58 6.67 -9.21
C ALA A 17 5.67 6.37 -10.25
N HIS A 18 6.51 5.37 -9.96
CA HIS A 18 7.54 4.86 -10.86
C HIS A 18 7.38 3.34 -11.02
N PRO A 19 6.48 2.86 -11.91
CA PRO A 19 6.25 1.43 -12.12
C PRO A 19 7.52 0.70 -12.54
N GLN A 20 7.79 -0.43 -11.92
CA GLN A 20 8.86 -1.36 -12.28
C GLN A 20 8.26 -2.73 -12.57
N ASN A 21 8.91 -3.56 -13.40
CA ASN A 21 8.43 -4.92 -13.69
C ASN A 21 6.98 -5.02 -14.20
N ARG A 22 6.46 -3.94 -14.82
CA ARG A 22 5.05 -3.80 -15.24
C ARG A 22 4.05 -3.76 -14.07
N GLU A 23 4.53 -3.53 -12.86
CA GLU A 23 3.73 -3.38 -11.65
C GLU A 23 3.35 -1.90 -11.48
N LYS A 24 2.19 -1.52 -12.00
CA LYS A 24 1.64 -0.17 -11.85
C LYS A 24 0.63 -0.09 -10.72
N HIS A 25 -0.28 -1.06 -10.63
CA HIS A 25 -1.39 -1.04 -9.68
C HIS A 25 -1.18 -2.05 -8.57
N PHE A 26 -1.47 -1.61 -7.35
CA PHE A 26 -1.31 -2.37 -6.13
C PHE A 26 -2.57 -2.27 -5.26
N LEU A 27 -2.78 -3.30 -4.45
CA LEU A 27 -3.86 -3.39 -3.47
C LEU A 27 -3.27 -3.74 -2.11
N VAL A 28 -3.73 -3.08 -1.06
CA VAL A 28 -3.44 -3.55 0.30
C VAL A 28 -4.32 -4.76 0.59
N THR A 29 -3.71 -5.92 0.83
CA THR A 29 -4.39 -7.20 1.03
C THR A 29 -4.48 -7.60 2.50
N GLU A 30 -3.57 -7.12 3.34
CA GLU A 30 -3.53 -7.42 4.78
C GLU A 30 -3.02 -6.23 5.60
N LEU A 31 -3.43 -6.16 6.87
CA LEU A 31 -2.98 -5.17 7.85
C LEU A 31 -2.39 -5.89 9.06
N PHE A 32 -1.13 -5.63 9.36
CA PHE A 32 -0.43 -6.15 10.53
C PHE A 32 -0.52 -5.14 11.67
N ARG A 33 -0.93 -5.62 12.85
CA ARG A 33 -1.18 -4.78 14.03
C ARG A 33 -0.40 -5.29 15.22
N ASP A 34 -0.09 -4.38 16.14
CA ASP A 34 0.38 -4.75 17.48
C ASP A 34 -0.79 -5.22 18.37
N GLU A 35 -0.45 -5.53 19.63
CA GLU A 35 -1.41 -5.98 20.64
C GLU A 35 -2.48 -4.93 20.98
N GLU A 36 -2.20 -3.64 20.75
CA GLU A 36 -3.12 -2.53 20.99
C GLU A 36 -4.01 -2.23 19.76
N GLY A 37 -3.80 -2.94 18.65
CA GLY A 37 -4.54 -2.77 17.41
C GLY A 37 -4.00 -1.64 16.50
N THR A 38 -2.83 -1.09 16.82
CA THR A 38 -2.15 -0.10 15.97
C THR A 38 -1.61 -0.77 14.72
N VAL A 39 -1.95 -0.23 13.55
CA VAL A 39 -1.40 -0.74 12.28
C VAL A 39 0.07 -0.34 12.19
N LEU A 40 0.94 -1.34 12.01
CA LEU A 40 2.38 -1.16 11.85
C LEU A 40 2.78 -1.32 10.38
N GLU A 41 2.33 -2.42 9.78
CA GLU A 41 2.71 -2.79 8.43
C GLU A 41 1.48 -3.20 7.63
N ILE A 42 1.67 -3.25 6.31
CA ILE A 42 0.69 -3.74 5.36
C ILE A 42 1.31 -4.81 4.48
N GLU A 43 0.47 -5.69 3.95
CA GLU A 43 0.81 -6.43 2.74
C GLU A 43 0.31 -5.61 1.53
N LEU A 44 1.22 -5.26 0.64
CA LEU A 44 0.93 -4.57 -0.60
C LEU A 44 1.17 -5.53 -1.77
N GLN A 45 0.12 -5.82 -2.54
CA GLN A 45 0.18 -6.79 -3.62
C GLN A 45 0.02 -6.12 -4.98
N ALA A 46 0.95 -6.38 -5.89
CA ALA A 46 0.85 -6.02 -7.30
C ALA A 46 -0.31 -6.78 -7.96
N VAL A 47 -1.25 -6.06 -8.57
CA VAL A 47 -2.48 -6.63 -9.13
C VAL A 47 -2.17 -7.63 -10.25
N LEU A 48 -1.20 -7.29 -11.11
CA LEU A 48 -0.84 -8.05 -12.31
C LEU A 48 -0.01 -9.29 -11.99
N THR A 49 1.09 -9.13 -11.26
CA THR A 49 2.07 -10.19 -11.01
C THR A 49 1.74 -11.03 -9.79
N LYS A 50 0.83 -10.56 -8.92
CA LYS A 50 0.52 -11.14 -7.60
C LYS A 50 1.71 -11.16 -6.64
N ARG A 51 2.81 -10.49 -6.97
CA ARG A 51 3.90 -10.24 -6.04
C ARG A 51 3.35 -9.46 -4.86
N ALA A 52 3.56 -9.97 -3.66
CA ALA A 52 3.22 -9.30 -2.41
C ALA A 52 4.49 -8.92 -1.67
N GLU A 53 4.45 -7.80 -0.99
CA GLU A 53 5.51 -7.34 -0.12
C GLU A 53 4.94 -6.76 1.17
N ARG A 54 5.67 -6.97 2.27
CA ARG A 54 5.35 -6.40 3.57
C ARG A 54 6.19 -5.15 3.78
N LEU A 55 5.55 -4.06 4.19
CA LEU A 55 6.21 -2.77 4.40
C LEU A 55 5.46 -1.89 5.40
N ASP A 56 6.17 -0.95 6.00
CA ASP A 56 5.62 0.09 6.86
C ASP A 56 4.53 0.87 6.12
N TRP A 57 3.34 0.97 6.72
CA TRP A 57 2.19 1.60 6.06
C TRP A 57 2.44 3.08 5.72
N GLN A 58 3.33 3.73 6.48
CA GLN A 58 3.72 5.12 6.31
C GLN A 58 4.38 5.39 4.95
N THR A 59 4.94 4.36 4.30
CA THR A 59 5.50 4.46 2.94
C THR A 59 4.45 4.98 1.94
N LEU A 60 3.19 4.60 2.11
CA LEU A 60 2.06 5.05 1.27
C LEU A 60 1.77 6.56 1.38
N LYS A 61 2.35 7.26 2.37
CA LYS A 61 2.25 8.72 2.49
C LYS A 61 3.15 9.44 1.49
N ASN A 62 4.19 8.79 0.96
CA ASN A 62 5.12 9.43 0.03
C ASN A 62 4.57 9.40 -1.41
N ASN A 63 4.25 10.58 -1.94
CA ASN A 63 3.68 10.71 -3.29
C ASN A 63 4.71 10.45 -4.40
N ASP A 64 6.00 10.52 -4.09
CA ASP A 64 7.07 10.20 -5.04
C ASP A 64 7.14 8.69 -5.31
N HIS A 65 6.51 7.87 -4.46
CA HIS A 65 6.43 6.42 -4.63
C HIS A 65 5.00 5.94 -4.89
N TRP A 66 4.01 6.52 -4.20
CA TRP A 66 2.64 6.02 -4.18
C TRP A 66 1.59 7.10 -4.41
N LEU A 67 0.74 6.87 -5.40
CA LEU A 67 -0.43 7.67 -5.72
C LEU A 67 -1.70 6.92 -5.30
N LEU A 68 -2.67 7.65 -4.75
CA LEU A 68 -3.92 7.07 -4.28
C LEU A 68 -4.84 6.72 -5.46
N GLY A 69 -5.45 5.54 -5.42
CA GLY A 69 -6.42 5.07 -6.42
C GLY A 69 -5.79 4.37 -7.62
N TRP A 70 -6.59 4.13 -8.65
CA TRP A 70 -6.12 3.65 -9.95
C TRP A 70 -6.01 4.84 -10.90
N GLN A 71 -4.81 5.43 -10.94
CA GLN A 71 -4.39 6.40 -11.95
C GLN A 71 -3.48 5.74 -12.98
#